data_AF-A0A838XV34-F1
#
_entry.id   AF-A0A838XV34-F1
#
_cell.length_a   1.000
_cell.length_b   1.000
_cell.length_c   1.000
_cell.angle_alpha   90.00
_cell.angle_beta   90.00
_cell.angle_gamma   90.00
#
_symmetry.space_group_name_H-M   'P 1'
#
loop_
_entity.id
_entity.type
_entity.pdbx_description
1 polymer ?
#
loop_
_entity_poly.entity_id
_entity_poly.type
_entity_poly.pdbx_seq_one_letter_code
_entity_poly.pdbx_strand_id
1 'polypeptide(L)'
;MALLSSRLSLLVVYVLAGALIGIVLLHPAVLTIVWLEYRAIQPNVPSLGDFLTDRLLLLVVPRHLHMVIAFAFVGGLIGLGFGLFTRSYLETSRRLRFLSAAHGEQIPEFISGGETAEVEFKSTMRWDLKERNINKGLETVIAKTIAGFFNAHGGRLLIGVADDGTVLGLEADYATLRHPNRDGFERTINDIVTRFLGGDLCPAIQTTFTVIDGKDVCMVLVQPAPRAVYLSEGGKLHFYVRSGNSTRKLDLREAMDYARTRWT
;
A
#
# COMPACT_ATOMS: atom_id res chain seq x y z
N MET A 1 11.72 -12.13 -8.85
CA MET A 1 12.33 -12.95 -7.76
C MET A 1 12.59 -12.16 -6.47
N ALA A 2 12.69 -10.81 -6.53
CA ALA A 2 12.94 -9.96 -5.35
C ALA A 2 11.68 -9.47 -4.60
N LEU A 3 10.45 -9.65 -5.11
CA LEU A 3 9.21 -9.19 -4.46
C LEU A 3 8.33 -10.31 -3.88
N LEU A 4 8.38 -11.51 -4.44
CA LEU A 4 8.13 -12.75 -3.69
C LEU A 4 8.97 -12.80 -2.41
N SER A 5 10.21 -12.30 -2.47
CA SER A 5 11.08 -12.17 -1.29
C SER A 5 10.50 -11.26 -0.20
N SER A 6 9.78 -10.16 -0.49
CA SER A 6 9.26 -9.28 0.58
C SER A 6 7.93 -9.75 1.21
N ARG A 7 7.07 -10.39 0.42
CA ARG A 7 5.79 -10.95 0.92
C ARG A 7 6.01 -12.28 1.64
N LEU A 8 6.89 -13.10 1.09
CA LEU A 8 7.36 -14.30 1.76
C LEU A 8 8.21 -13.93 2.97
N SER A 9 9.02 -12.86 2.93
CA SER A 9 9.83 -12.47 4.10
C SER A 9 8.98 -12.10 5.29
N LEU A 10 7.87 -11.38 5.14
CA LEU A 10 7.04 -11.03 6.30
C LEU A 10 6.47 -12.29 6.98
N LEU A 11 5.86 -13.20 6.20
CA LEU A 11 5.32 -14.45 6.74
C LEU A 11 6.43 -15.35 7.32
N VAL A 12 7.56 -15.47 6.63
CA VAL A 12 8.72 -16.23 7.11
C VAL A 12 9.27 -15.62 8.39
N VAL A 13 9.35 -14.29 8.50
CA VAL A 13 9.77 -13.59 9.73
C VAL A 13 8.80 -13.91 10.87
N TYR A 14 7.49 -13.87 10.64
CA TYR A 14 6.51 -14.23 11.67
C TYR A 14 6.58 -15.70 12.07
N VAL A 15 6.80 -16.62 11.13
CA VAL A 15 6.97 -18.05 11.41
C VAL A 15 8.26 -18.31 12.20
N LEU A 16 9.39 -17.69 11.81
CA LEU A 16 10.66 -17.84 12.51
C LEU A 16 10.63 -17.21 13.91
N ALA A 17 10.05 -16.02 14.03
CA ALA A 17 9.84 -15.38 15.33
C ALA A 17 8.92 -16.22 16.22
N GLY A 18 7.84 -16.76 15.66
CA GLY A 18 6.93 -17.67 16.35
C GLY A 18 7.63 -18.94 16.82
N ALA A 19 8.45 -19.57 15.97
CA ALA A 19 9.23 -20.75 16.32
C ALA A 19 10.23 -20.46 17.46
N LEU A 20 10.92 -19.32 17.41
CA LEU A 20 11.81 -18.88 18.48
C LEU A 20 11.05 -18.66 19.80
N ILE A 21 9.90 -17.98 19.74
CA ILE A 21 9.02 -17.77 20.90
C ILE A 21 8.53 -19.12 21.46
N GLY A 22 8.20 -20.08 20.61
CA GLY A 22 7.83 -21.43 21.02
C GLY A 22 8.92 -22.12 21.85
N ILE A 23 10.18 -21.99 21.43
CA ILE A 23 11.32 -22.58 22.14
C ILE A 23 11.65 -21.80 23.43
N VAL A 24 11.67 -20.47 23.37
CA VAL A 24 12.18 -19.62 24.47
C VAL A 24 11.14 -19.35 25.54
N LEU A 25 9.86 -19.31 25.20
CA LEU A 25 8.79 -19.00 26.15
C LEU A 25 7.89 -20.19 26.42
N LEU A 26 7.40 -20.85 25.36
CA LEU A 26 6.39 -21.90 25.53
C LEU A 26 6.97 -23.16 26.16
N HIS A 27 8.19 -23.56 25.79
CA HIS A 27 8.85 -24.72 26.39
C HIS A 27 9.19 -24.51 27.89
N PRO A 28 9.85 -23.42 28.34
CA PRO A 28 10.05 -23.17 29.77
C PRO A 28 8.74 -23.03 30.57
N ALA A 29 7.68 -22.48 29.97
CA ALA A 29 6.37 -22.39 30.62
C ALA A 29 5.78 -23.79 30.88
N VAL A 30 5.85 -24.70 29.91
CA VAL A 30 5.42 -26.09 30.10
C VAL A 30 6.27 -26.78 31.16
N LEU A 31 7.59 -26.58 31.16
CA LEU A 31 8.46 -27.14 32.20
C LEU A 31 8.14 -26.61 33.59
N THR A 32 7.72 -25.34 33.70
CA THR A 32 7.28 -24.76 34.97
C THR A 32 5.98 -25.41 35.47
N ILE A 33 5.04 -25.70 34.56
CA ILE A 33 3.81 -26.44 34.89
C ILE A 33 4.16 -27.85 35.37
N VAL A 34 5.04 -28.56 34.65
CA VAL A 34 5.51 -29.89 35.03
C VAL A 34 6.19 -29.87 36.41
N TRP A 35 7.00 -28.85 36.69
CA TRP A 35 7.63 -28.69 38.00
C TRP A 35 6.60 -28.47 39.12
N LEU A 36 5.56 -27.66 38.87
CA LEU A 36 4.48 -27.44 39.84
C LEU A 36 3.75 -28.73 40.17
N GLU A 37 3.45 -29.55 39.17
CA GLU A 37 2.83 -30.86 39.34
C GLU A 37 3.77 -31.81 40.10
N TYR A 38 5.05 -31.83 39.75
CA TYR A 38 6.04 -32.69 40.39
C TYR A 38 6.27 -32.32 41.86
N ARG A 39 6.30 -31.02 42.20
CA ARG A 39 6.35 -30.50 43.57
C ARG A 39 5.12 -30.92 44.39
N ALA A 40 3.95 -31.03 43.77
CA ALA A 40 2.74 -31.44 44.47
C ALA A 40 2.78 -32.93 44.88
N ILE A 41 3.57 -33.75 44.18
CA ILE A 41 3.60 -35.21 44.36
C ILE A 41 4.82 -35.66 45.16
N GLN A 42 5.97 -34.99 45.01
CA GLN A 42 7.21 -35.37 45.69
C GLN A 42 7.66 -34.34 46.75
N PRO A 43 8.06 -34.80 47.95
CA PRO A 43 8.47 -33.89 49.03
C PRO A 43 9.85 -33.26 48.85
N ASN A 44 10.75 -33.86 48.05
CA ASN A 44 12.11 -33.36 47.81
C ASN A 44 12.34 -33.02 46.34
N VAL A 45 11.81 -31.88 45.90
CA VAL A 45 11.99 -31.39 44.52
C VAL A 45 13.04 -30.28 44.48
N PRO A 46 13.96 -30.29 43.50
CA PRO A 46 14.89 -29.19 43.27
C PRO A 46 14.18 -27.84 43.09
N SER A 47 14.91 -26.74 43.31
CA SER A 47 14.36 -25.41 43.08
C SER A 47 13.92 -25.25 41.62
N LEU A 48 12.94 -24.39 41.35
CA LEU A 48 12.45 -24.15 39.99
C LEU A 48 13.60 -23.73 39.04
N GLY A 49 14.52 -22.91 39.54
CA GLY A 49 15.69 -22.46 38.77
C GLY A 49 16.60 -23.62 38.37
N ASP A 50 16.94 -24.49 39.32
CA ASP A 50 17.81 -25.65 39.07
C ASP A 50 17.12 -26.62 38.11
N PHE A 51 15.83 -26.90 38.34
CA PHE A 51 15.04 -27.78 37.47
C PHE A 51 14.95 -27.27 36.03
N LEU A 52 14.68 -25.97 35.84
CA LEU A 52 14.63 -25.36 34.52
C LEU A 52 16.00 -25.39 33.85
N THR A 53 17.07 -25.08 34.59
CA THR A 53 18.43 -25.04 34.03
C THR A 53 18.87 -26.43 33.57
N ASP A 54 18.69 -27.44 34.41
CA ASP A 54 19.02 -28.84 34.10
C ASP A 54 18.24 -29.34 32.88
N ARG A 55 16.96 -29.01 32.80
CA ARG A 55 16.08 -29.48 31.71
C ARG A 55 16.26 -28.70 30.42
N LEU A 56 16.58 -27.42 30.49
CA LEU A 56 16.85 -26.59 29.31
C LEU A 56 18.24 -26.88 28.71
N LEU A 57 19.24 -27.22 29.52
CA LEU A 57 20.54 -27.65 29.01
C LEU A 57 20.44 -28.93 28.15
N LEU A 58 19.45 -29.79 28.42
CA LEU A 58 19.19 -30.98 27.61
C LEU A 58 18.70 -30.66 26.19
N LEU A 59 18.29 -29.41 25.87
CA LEU A 59 17.96 -29.04 24.48
C LEU A 59 19.15 -29.21 23.53
N VAL A 60 20.38 -29.10 24.04
CA VAL A 60 21.61 -29.24 23.24
C VAL A 60 21.91 -30.72 22.94
N VAL A 61 21.27 -31.65 23.66
CA VAL A 61 21.50 -33.08 23.50
C VAL A 61 20.66 -33.63 22.34
N PRO A 62 21.26 -34.31 21.34
CA PRO A 62 20.57 -34.78 20.14
C PRO A 62 19.33 -35.66 20.42
N ARG A 63 19.33 -36.40 21.53
CA ARG A 63 18.21 -37.29 21.93
C ARG A 63 16.92 -36.52 22.24
N HIS A 64 16.99 -35.27 22.67
CA HIS A 64 15.83 -34.44 23.03
C HIS A 64 15.42 -33.45 21.95
N LEU A 65 16.03 -33.54 20.76
CA LEU A 65 15.74 -32.65 19.63
C LEU A 65 14.26 -32.70 19.19
N HIS A 66 13.60 -33.84 19.36
CA HIS A 66 12.18 -34.01 19.03
C HIS A 66 11.26 -33.04 19.79
N MET A 67 11.57 -32.72 21.06
CA MET A 67 10.80 -31.74 21.83
C MET A 67 11.04 -30.31 21.31
N VAL A 68 12.29 -29.97 21.00
CA VAL A 68 12.64 -28.66 20.44
C VAL A 68 11.92 -28.43 19.12
N ILE A 69 11.90 -29.46 18.26
CA ILE A 69 11.17 -29.44 16.99
C ILE A 69 9.67 -29.25 17.23
N ALA A 70 9.08 -29.95 18.21
CA ALA A 70 7.66 -29.82 18.53
C ALA A 70 7.29 -28.39 18.98
N PHE A 71 8.06 -27.79 19.88
CA PHE A 71 7.80 -26.42 20.35
C PHE A 71 8.06 -25.37 19.27
N ALA A 72 9.11 -25.55 18.46
CA ALA A 72 9.36 -24.72 17.29
C ALA A 72 8.20 -24.78 16.29
N PHE A 73 7.64 -25.98 16.07
CA PHE A 73 6.53 -26.20 15.16
C PHE A 73 5.24 -25.53 15.67
N VAL A 74 4.88 -25.73 16.94
CA VAL A 74 3.71 -25.07 17.56
C VAL A 74 3.86 -23.55 17.52
N GLY A 75 5.04 -23.03 17.89
CA GLY A 75 5.34 -21.61 17.80
C GLY A 75 5.27 -21.08 16.36
N GLY A 76 5.78 -21.83 15.39
CA GLY A 76 5.71 -21.50 13.97
C GLY A 76 4.28 -21.44 13.43
N LEU A 77 3.38 -22.34 13.88
CA LEU A 77 1.95 -22.30 13.52
C LEU A 77 1.25 -21.06 14.08
N ILE A 78 1.54 -20.70 15.34
CA ILE A 78 1.01 -19.47 15.96
C ILE A 78 1.53 -18.25 15.19
N GLY A 79 2.83 -18.23 14.89
CA GLY A 79 3.47 -17.19 14.09
C GLY A 79 2.84 -17.05 12.70
N LEU A 80 2.56 -18.16 12.02
CA LEU A 80 1.86 -18.16 10.72
C LEU A 80 0.46 -17.55 10.85
N GLY A 81 -0.32 -17.95 11.85
CA GLY A 81 -1.64 -17.41 12.12
C GLY A 81 -1.61 -15.90 12.33
N PHE A 82 -0.66 -15.41 13.14
CA PHE A 82 -0.46 -13.99 13.36
C PHE A 82 -0.04 -13.26 12.07
N GLY A 83 0.89 -13.83 11.29
CA GLY A 83 1.31 -13.26 10.01
C GLY A 83 0.16 -13.14 9.00
N LEU A 84 -0.73 -14.14 8.93
CA LEU A 84 -1.95 -14.09 8.12
C LEU A 84 -2.95 -13.06 8.65
N PHE A 85 -3.13 -12.97 9.98
CA PHE A 85 -4.00 -11.99 10.62
C PHE A 85 -3.51 -10.55 10.38
N THR A 86 -2.23 -10.26 10.63
CA THR A 86 -1.62 -8.96 10.36
C THR A 86 -1.76 -8.59 8.88
N ARG A 87 -1.59 -9.56 7.97
CA ARG A 87 -1.82 -9.34 6.55
C ARG A 87 -3.28 -8.94 6.26
N SER A 88 -4.23 -9.71 6.77
CA SER A 88 -5.66 -9.44 6.60
C SER A 88 -6.05 -8.07 7.18
N TYR A 89 -5.51 -7.73 8.35
CA TYR A 89 -5.71 -6.44 9.00
C TYR A 89 -5.15 -5.29 8.15
N LEU A 90 -3.90 -5.40 7.68
CA LEU A 90 -3.28 -4.36 6.84
C LEU A 90 -4.00 -4.15 5.51
N GLU A 91 -4.52 -5.21 4.88
CA GLU A 91 -5.34 -5.10 3.66
C GLU A 91 -6.69 -4.40 3.97
N THR A 92 -7.32 -4.74 5.10
CA THR A 92 -8.59 -4.13 5.53
C THR A 92 -8.43 -2.66 5.90
N SER A 93 -7.37 -2.28 6.62
CA SER A 93 -7.10 -0.88 6.97
C SER A 93 -6.84 -0.01 5.74
N ARG A 94 -6.28 -0.56 4.65
CA ARG A 94 -6.16 0.18 3.38
C ARG A 94 -7.51 0.45 2.75
N ARG A 95 -8.43 -0.52 2.80
CA ARG A 95 -9.81 -0.31 2.33
C ARG A 95 -10.54 0.73 3.16
N LEU A 96 -10.39 0.69 4.49
CA LEU A 96 -10.96 1.71 5.38
C LEU A 96 -10.38 3.10 5.10
N ARG A 97 -9.06 3.25 4.98
CA ARG A 97 -8.45 4.53 4.59
C ARG A 97 -8.88 5.00 3.21
N PHE A 98 -9.10 4.09 2.26
CA PHE A 98 -9.64 4.40 0.95
C PHE A 98 -11.08 4.93 1.07
N LEU A 99 -11.92 4.28 1.88
CA LEU A 99 -13.29 4.74 2.16
C LEU A 99 -13.32 6.08 2.91
N SER A 100 -12.41 6.31 3.84
CA SER A 100 -12.29 7.60 4.55
C SER A 100 -11.77 8.70 3.63
N ALA A 101 -10.76 8.43 2.80
CA ALA A 101 -10.25 9.39 1.81
C ALA A 101 -11.30 9.71 0.74
N ALA A 102 -12.19 8.77 0.43
CA ALA A 102 -13.32 8.98 -0.47
C ALA A 102 -14.32 10.05 0.01
N HIS A 103 -14.28 10.44 1.30
CA HIS A 103 -15.15 11.48 1.85
C HIS A 103 -14.59 12.90 1.70
N GLY A 104 -13.37 13.09 1.17
CA GLY A 104 -12.85 14.40 0.76
C GLY A 104 -12.43 15.32 1.91
N GLU A 105 -12.79 14.98 3.14
CA GLU A 105 -12.43 15.72 4.37
C GLU A 105 -10.92 15.84 4.57
N GLN A 106 -10.13 14.92 4.02
CA GLN A 106 -8.67 14.91 4.14
C GLN A 106 -7.94 15.77 3.10
N ILE A 107 -8.65 16.33 2.11
CA ILE A 107 -8.03 17.12 1.04
C ILE A 107 -7.25 18.32 1.60
N PRO A 108 -7.75 19.11 2.57
CA PRO A 108 -6.97 20.20 3.16
C PRO A 108 -5.68 19.72 3.83
N GLU A 109 -5.70 18.56 4.49
CA GLU A 109 -4.51 17.97 5.12
C GLU A 109 -3.46 17.62 4.06
N PHE A 110 -3.87 17.00 2.96
CA PHE A 110 -2.97 16.68 1.85
C PHE A 110 -2.39 17.92 1.19
N ILE A 111 -3.17 19.00 1.04
CA ILE A 111 -2.66 20.28 0.52
C ILE A 111 -1.58 20.83 1.45
N SER A 112 -1.82 20.84 2.77
CA SER A 112 -0.85 21.34 3.77
C SER A 112 0.42 20.49 3.84
N GLY A 113 0.33 19.19 3.56
CA GLY A 113 1.47 18.27 3.54
C GLY A 113 2.33 18.37 2.27
N GLY A 114 1.85 19.07 1.24
CA GLY A 114 2.55 19.27 -0.02
C GLY A 114 2.62 18.02 -0.91
N GLU A 115 3.34 18.16 -2.02
CA GLU A 115 3.54 17.05 -2.95
C GLU A 115 4.51 16.00 -2.39
N THR A 116 4.17 14.73 -2.62
CA THR A 116 4.95 13.59 -2.12
C THR A 116 4.96 12.47 -3.17
N ALA A 117 5.62 11.35 -2.85
CA ALA A 117 5.56 10.16 -3.71
C ALA A 117 4.13 9.63 -3.92
N GLU A 118 3.18 9.94 -3.03
CA GLU A 118 1.79 9.49 -3.11
C GLU A 118 0.79 10.64 -3.34
N VAL A 119 1.24 11.89 -3.45
CA VAL A 119 0.39 13.08 -3.60
C VAL A 119 0.97 13.97 -4.70
N GLU A 120 0.18 14.30 -5.71
CA GLU A 120 0.55 15.24 -6.79
C GLU A 120 -0.52 16.31 -6.92
N PHE A 121 -0.11 17.56 -7.13
CA PHE A 121 -0.99 18.68 -7.41
C PHE A 121 -1.01 19.02 -8.89
N LYS A 122 -2.18 19.38 -9.39
CA LYS A 122 -2.38 19.92 -10.74
C LYS A 122 -3.36 21.09 -10.66
N SER A 123 -2.96 22.19 -11.29
CA SER A 123 -3.77 23.40 -11.29
C SER A 123 -5.11 23.21 -11.99
N THR A 124 -5.11 22.51 -13.11
CA THR A 124 -6.29 22.29 -13.97
C THR A 124 -6.22 20.91 -14.62
N MET A 125 -7.36 20.41 -15.08
CA MET A 125 -7.45 19.15 -15.84
C MET A 125 -7.15 19.36 -17.33
N ARG A 126 -7.75 20.40 -17.94
CA ARG A 126 -7.64 20.68 -19.37
C ARG A 126 -7.70 22.15 -19.77
N TRP A 127 -7.94 23.04 -18.82
CA TRP A 127 -7.90 24.48 -19.06
C TRP A 127 -6.49 25.04 -18.91
N ASP A 128 -5.97 25.70 -19.96
CA ASP A 128 -4.69 26.39 -19.88
C ASP A 128 -4.87 27.77 -19.25
N LEU A 129 -4.28 28.00 -18.08
CA LEU A 129 -4.41 29.27 -17.36
C LEU A 129 -3.72 30.44 -18.07
N LYS A 130 -2.71 30.18 -18.91
CA LYS A 130 -1.97 31.23 -19.63
C LYS A 130 -2.67 31.57 -20.94
N GLU A 131 -2.97 30.54 -21.74
CA GLU A 131 -3.58 30.70 -23.07
C GLU A 131 -5.10 30.91 -23.00
N ARG A 132 -5.72 30.68 -21.83
CA ARG A 132 -7.16 30.81 -21.58
C ARG A 132 -8.00 30.05 -22.59
N ASN A 133 -7.60 28.82 -22.89
CA ASN A 133 -8.29 27.93 -23.81
C ASN A 133 -8.18 26.46 -23.36
N ILE A 134 -8.90 25.59 -24.06
CA ILE A 134 -8.82 24.13 -23.83
C ILE A 134 -7.50 23.61 -24.41
N ASN A 135 -6.70 22.99 -23.56
CA ASN A 135 -5.43 22.36 -23.93
C ASN A 135 -5.50 20.85 -23.69
N LYS A 136 -5.63 20.08 -24.77
CA LYS A 136 -5.66 18.59 -24.71
C LYS A 136 -4.36 17.99 -24.17
N GLY A 137 -3.24 18.70 -24.24
CA GLY A 137 -1.97 18.24 -23.66
C GLY A 137 -2.03 18.10 -22.14
N LEU A 138 -2.84 18.92 -21.46
CA LEU A 138 -3.06 18.81 -20.02
C LEU A 138 -3.79 17.51 -19.65
N GLU A 139 -4.72 17.04 -20.50
CA GLU A 139 -5.36 15.73 -20.31
C GLU A 139 -4.33 14.58 -20.37
N THR A 140 -3.32 14.67 -21.25
CA THR A 140 -2.19 13.72 -21.26
C THR A 140 -1.38 13.81 -19.97
N VAL A 141 -1.15 15.01 -19.42
CA VAL A 141 -0.43 15.18 -18.15
C VAL A 141 -1.18 14.51 -16.99
N ILE A 142 -2.51 14.64 -16.94
CA ILE A 142 -3.37 13.94 -15.97
C ILE A 142 -3.22 12.43 -16.15
N ALA A 143 -3.36 11.92 -17.39
CA ALA A 143 -3.21 10.49 -17.68
C ALA A 143 -1.83 9.95 -17.31
N LYS A 144 -0.75 10.69 -17.59
CA LYS A 144 0.63 10.34 -17.23
C LYS A 144 0.79 10.20 -15.71
N THR A 145 0.21 11.13 -14.96
CA THR A 145 0.27 11.12 -13.50
C THR A 145 -0.46 9.91 -12.94
N ILE A 146 -1.67 9.64 -13.41
CA ILE A 146 -2.47 8.47 -13.02
C ILE A 146 -1.73 7.17 -13.39
N ALA A 147 -1.13 7.08 -14.58
CA ALA A 147 -0.30 5.93 -14.97
C ALA A 147 0.89 5.71 -14.02
N GLY A 148 1.57 6.80 -13.61
CA GLY A 148 2.64 6.76 -12.64
C GLY A 148 2.20 6.18 -11.30
N PHE A 149 1.03 6.58 -10.80
CA PHE A 149 0.44 6.04 -9.58
C PHE A 149 0.01 4.57 -9.71
N PHE A 150 -0.64 4.19 -10.81
CA PHE A 150 -1.03 2.81 -11.09
C PHE A 150 0.17 1.85 -11.06
N ASN A 151 1.27 2.25 -11.70
CA ASN A 151 2.48 1.44 -11.78
C ASN A 151 3.27 1.43 -10.47
N ALA A 152 3.09 2.43 -9.60
CA ALA A 152 3.69 2.51 -8.28
C ALA A 152 2.81 1.82 -7.20
N HIS A 153 2.70 2.44 -6.03
CA HIS A 153 1.92 1.96 -4.88
C HIS A 153 0.52 2.59 -4.78
N GLY A 154 0.05 3.23 -5.86
CA GLY A 154 -1.12 4.10 -5.83
C GLY A 154 -0.74 5.54 -5.45
N GLY A 155 -1.75 6.38 -5.26
CA GLY A 155 -1.58 7.76 -4.83
C GLY A 155 -2.84 8.60 -4.99
N ARG A 156 -2.68 9.90 -4.82
CA ARG A 156 -3.73 10.92 -4.82
C ARG A 156 -3.32 12.03 -5.76
N LEU A 157 -4.15 12.29 -6.75
CA LEU A 157 -4.00 13.43 -7.64
C LEU A 157 -5.01 14.49 -7.23
N LEU A 158 -4.55 15.65 -6.74
CA LEU A 158 -5.42 16.79 -6.47
C LEU A 158 -5.42 17.70 -7.68
N ILE A 159 -6.62 18.11 -8.12
CA ILE A 159 -6.85 18.98 -9.26
C ILE A 159 -7.60 20.23 -8.79
N GLY A 160 -7.18 21.40 -9.27
CA GLY A 160 -7.65 22.71 -8.77
C GLY A 160 -6.72 23.30 -7.71
N VAL A 161 -5.49 22.81 -7.62
CA VAL A 161 -4.47 23.26 -6.64
C VAL A 161 -3.16 23.53 -7.38
N ALA A 162 -2.53 24.66 -7.11
CA ALA A 162 -1.21 24.99 -7.63
C ALA A 162 -0.10 24.22 -6.92
N ASP A 163 1.09 24.19 -7.52
CA ASP A 163 2.27 23.48 -6.97
C ASP A 163 2.69 24.02 -5.58
N ASP A 164 2.33 25.28 -5.26
CA ASP A 164 2.56 25.91 -3.96
C ASP A 164 1.47 25.63 -2.92
N GLY A 165 0.45 24.84 -3.26
CA GLY A 165 -0.72 24.54 -2.43
C GLY A 165 -1.85 25.55 -2.53
N THR A 166 -1.74 26.59 -3.35
CA THR A 166 -2.82 27.58 -3.54
C THR A 166 -4.03 26.94 -4.19
N VAL A 167 -5.21 27.11 -3.59
CA VAL A 167 -6.48 26.62 -4.13
C VAL A 167 -6.95 27.51 -5.29
N LEU A 168 -6.92 26.96 -6.49
CA LEU A 168 -7.32 27.64 -7.73
C LEU A 168 -8.80 27.42 -8.05
N GLY A 169 -9.31 26.21 -7.79
CA GLY A 169 -10.68 25.80 -8.11
C GLY A 169 -10.80 25.08 -9.45
N LEU A 170 -11.99 24.54 -9.74
CA LEU A 170 -12.30 23.80 -10.98
C LEU A 170 -13.22 24.55 -11.93
N GLU A 171 -13.60 25.80 -11.63
CA GLU A 171 -14.62 26.56 -12.37
C GLU A 171 -14.25 26.72 -13.84
N ALA A 172 -12.97 26.95 -14.13
CA ALA A 172 -12.47 27.06 -15.49
C ALA A 172 -12.54 25.72 -16.25
N ASP A 173 -12.25 24.60 -15.58
CA ASP A 173 -12.43 23.27 -16.18
C ASP A 173 -13.92 22.96 -16.37
N TYR A 174 -14.79 23.27 -15.40
CA TYR A 174 -16.24 23.07 -15.51
C TYR A 174 -16.83 23.79 -16.71
N ALA A 175 -16.42 25.04 -16.97
CA ALA A 175 -16.90 25.83 -18.11
C ALA A 175 -16.63 25.19 -19.47
N THR A 176 -15.64 24.28 -19.56
CA THR A 176 -15.32 23.59 -20.80
C THR A 176 -16.19 22.35 -21.04
N LEU A 177 -16.86 21.83 -20.00
CA LEU A 177 -17.60 20.57 -20.02
C LEU A 177 -19.00 20.74 -20.62
N ARG A 178 -19.53 19.66 -21.20
CA ARG A 178 -20.94 19.60 -21.62
C ARG A 178 -21.90 19.75 -20.44
N HIS A 179 -21.54 19.16 -19.31
CA HIS A 179 -22.22 19.32 -18.02
C HIS A 179 -21.23 20.00 -17.07
N PRO A 180 -21.37 21.31 -16.80
CA PRO A 180 -20.41 22.09 -16.03
C PRO A 180 -20.59 21.85 -14.52
N ASN A 181 -20.39 20.60 -14.08
CA ASN A 181 -20.56 20.18 -12.70
C ASN A 181 -19.60 19.02 -12.34
N ARG A 182 -19.61 18.62 -11.07
CA ARG A 182 -18.79 17.52 -10.52
C ARG A 182 -18.95 16.22 -11.30
N ASP A 183 -20.19 15.84 -11.63
CA ASP A 183 -20.47 14.61 -12.39
C ASP A 183 -19.85 14.64 -13.80
N GLY A 184 -19.96 15.77 -14.50
CA GLY A 184 -19.34 15.97 -15.80
C GLY A 184 -17.81 15.89 -15.74
N PHE A 185 -17.23 16.39 -14.65
CA PHE A 185 -15.79 16.35 -14.43
C PHE A 185 -15.30 14.94 -14.14
N GLU A 186 -15.96 14.21 -13.22
CA GLU A 186 -15.66 12.80 -12.92
C GLU A 186 -15.75 11.93 -14.18
N ARG A 187 -16.80 12.12 -14.99
CA ARG A 187 -16.93 11.43 -16.28
C ARG A 187 -15.76 11.74 -17.20
N THR A 188 -15.30 12.99 -17.24
CA THR A 188 -14.15 13.38 -18.08
C THR A 188 -12.85 12.74 -17.59
N ILE A 189 -12.64 12.63 -16.28
CA ILE A 189 -11.51 11.87 -15.72
C ILE A 189 -11.57 10.40 -16.14
N ASN A 190 -12.73 9.77 -16.03
CA ASN A 190 -12.94 8.38 -16.48
C ASN A 190 -12.70 8.23 -18.00
N ASP A 191 -13.11 9.21 -18.80
CA ASP A 191 -12.87 9.23 -20.25
C ASP A 191 -11.37 9.36 -20.56
N ILE A 192 -10.64 10.22 -19.83
CA ILE A 192 -9.17 10.36 -19.94
C ILE A 192 -8.50 9.02 -19.63
N VAL A 193 -8.85 8.38 -18.51
CA VAL A 193 -8.29 7.07 -18.12
C VAL A 193 -8.61 6.01 -19.16
N THR A 194 -9.86 5.92 -19.60
CA THR A 194 -10.30 4.94 -20.61
C THR A 194 -9.55 5.13 -21.93
N ARG A 195 -9.42 6.38 -22.39
CA ARG A 195 -8.80 6.73 -23.66
C ARG A 195 -7.29 6.46 -23.67
N PHE A 196 -6.59 6.81 -22.59
CA PHE A 196 -5.13 6.75 -22.57
C PHE A 196 -4.56 5.47 -21.95
N LEU A 197 -5.24 4.87 -20.97
CA LEU A 197 -4.69 3.80 -20.11
C LEU A 197 -5.46 2.48 -20.21
N GLY A 198 -6.74 2.54 -20.59
CA GLY A 198 -7.66 1.40 -20.72
C GLY A 198 -8.81 1.45 -19.71
N GLY A 199 -10.02 1.13 -20.17
CA GLY A 199 -11.24 1.20 -19.36
C GLY A 199 -11.33 0.18 -18.23
N ASP A 200 -10.53 -0.90 -18.27
CA ASP A 200 -10.43 -1.88 -17.18
C ASP A 200 -9.85 -1.30 -15.89
N LEU A 201 -9.21 -0.12 -15.97
CA LEU A 201 -8.62 0.57 -14.82
C LEU A 201 -9.57 1.54 -14.12
N CYS A 202 -10.72 1.87 -14.70
CA CYS A 202 -11.69 2.79 -14.09
C CYS A 202 -12.17 2.35 -12.70
N PRO A 203 -12.41 1.06 -12.42
CA PRO A 203 -12.78 0.62 -11.06
C PRO A 203 -11.69 0.82 -10.00
N ALA A 204 -10.44 1.05 -10.42
CA ALA A 204 -9.29 1.26 -9.54
C ALA A 204 -9.04 2.76 -9.24
N ILE A 205 -9.89 3.65 -9.75
CA ILE A 205 -9.90 5.06 -9.37
C ILE A 205 -11.20 5.44 -8.66
N GLN A 206 -11.10 6.41 -7.75
CA GLN A 206 -12.25 7.04 -7.12
C GLN A 206 -12.05 8.54 -7.12
N THR A 207 -13.06 9.27 -7.59
CA THR A 207 -13.05 10.72 -7.64
C THR A 207 -13.87 11.27 -6.48
N THR A 208 -13.32 12.23 -5.76
CA THR A 208 -13.97 12.89 -4.63
C THR A 208 -13.78 14.39 -4.75
N PHE A 209 -14.74 15.17 -4.27
CA PHE A 209 -14.70 16.63 -4.30
C PHE A 209 -14.82 17.19 -2.90
N THR A 210 -14.17 18.33 -2.65
CA THR A 210 -14.40 19.15 -1.47
C THR A 210 -14.43 20.62 -1.86
N VAL A 211 -15.08 21.44 -1.03
CA VAL A 211 -15.09 22.90 -1.20
C VAL A 211 -14.09 23.50 -0.23
N ILE A 212 -13.13 24.28 -0.72
CA ILE A 212 -12.18 25.04 0.10
C ILE A 212 -12.26 26.49 -0.36
N ASP A 213 -12.50 27.41 0.58
CA ASP A 213 -12.66 28.85 0.29
C ASP A 213 -13.67 29.16 -0.83
N GLY A 214 -14.75 28.39 -0.89
CA GLY A 214 -15.80 28.52 -1.90
C GLY A 214 -15.45 27.99 -3.29
N LYS A 215 -14.30 27.32 -3.44
CA LYS A 215 -13.82 26.73 -4.69
C LYS A 215 -13.85 25.20 -4.61
N ASP A 216 -14.27 24.55 -5.68
CA ASP A 216 -14.23 23.09 -5.76
C ASP A 216 -12.80 22.61 -6.01
N VAL A 217 -12.37 21.61 -5.25
CA VAL A 217 -11.11 20.86 -5.46
C VAL A 217 -11.47 19.39 -5.67
N CYS A 218 -10.85 18.77 -6.67
CA CYS A 218 -11.04 17.36 -6.97
C CYS A 218 -9.83 16.57 -6.48
N MET A 219 -10.08 15.41 -5.87
CA MET A 219 -9.06 14.40 -5.59
C MET A 219 -9.42 13.11 -6.32
N VAL A 220 -8.50 12.64 -7.15
CA VAL A 220 -8.56 11.33 -7.79
C VAL A 220 -7.66 10.39 -7.00
N LEU A 221 -8.27 9.47 -6.26
CA LEU A 221 -7.60 8.42 -5.52
C LEU A 221 -7.34 7.24 -6.46
N VAL A 222 -6.08 6.87 -6.64
CA VAL A 222 -5.63 5.83 -7.58
C VAL A 222 -5.09 4.64 -6.79
N GLN A 223 -5.70 3.47 -6.98
CA GLN A 223 -5.19 2.23 -6.40
C GLN A 223 -4.09 1.62 -7.29
N PRO A 224 -3.09 0.94 -6.71
CA PRO A 224 -2.08 0.25 -7.51
C PRO A 224 -2.72 -0.79 -8.45
N ALA A 225 -2.37 -0.73 -9.74
CA ALA A 225 -2.95 -1.60 -10.74
C ALA A 225 -2.50 -3.07 -10.56
N PRO A 226 -3.31 -4.05 -11.00
CA PRO A 226 -2.95 -5.48 -10.96
C PRO A 226 -2.01 -5.88 -12.11
N ARG A 227 -1.79 -5.00 -13.09
CA ARG A 227 -0.92 -5.18 -14.26
C ARG A 227 -0.11 -3.93 -14.55
N ALA A 228 0.92 -4.07 -15.39
CA ALA A 228 1.60 -2.95 -15.99
C ALA A 228 0.63 -2.07 -16.81
N VAL A 229 0.67 -0.76 -16.56
CA VAL A 229 -0.15 0.25 -17.24
C VAL A 229 0.72 1.07 -18.19
N TYR A 230 0.32 1.09 -19.45
CA TYR A 230 0.98 1.87 -20.49
C TYR A 230 0.07 3.00 -20.92
N LEU A 231 0.62 4.20 -21.05
CA LEU A 231 -0.07 5.34 -21.65
C LEU A 231 0.06 5.25 -23.18
N SER A 232 -1.08 5.26 -23.87
CA SER A 232 -1.16 5.24 -25.33
C SER A 232 -1.33 6.66 -25.87
N GLU A 233 -0.33 7.19 -26.58
CA GLU A 233 -0.38 8.52 -27.18
C GLU A 233 0.20 8.48 -28.60
N GLY A 234 -0.55 8.95 -29.59
CA GLY A 234 -0.09 9.00 -30.98
C GLY A 234 0.33 7.64 -31.55
N GLY A 235 -0.32 6.55 -31.10
CA GLY A 235 0.02 5.18 -31.50
C GLY A 235 1.27 4.59 -30.83
N LYS A 236 1.90 5.31 -29.89
CA LYS A 236 3.04 4.84 -29.11
C LYS A 236 2.61 4.53 -27.68
N LEU A 237 3.20 3.47 -27.12
CA LEU A 237 3.03 3.10 -25.73
C LEU A 237 4.17 3.67 -24.88
N HIS A 238 3.83 4.25 -23.73
CA HIS A 238 4.78 4.84 -22.81
C HIS A 238 4.56 4.29 -21.40
N PHE A 239 5.64 3.82 -20.78
CA PHE A 239 5.60 3.30 -19.42
C PHE A 239 6.13 4.36 -18.45
N TYR A 240 5.28 4.78 -17.52
CA TYR A 240 5.59 5.82 -16.53
C TYR A 240 5.55 5.23 -15.13
N VAL A 241 6.53 5.57 -14.31
CA VAL A 241 6.59 5.15 -12.90
C VAL A 241 6.88 6.38 -12.04
N ARG A 242 6.16 6.48 -10.92
CA ARG A 242 6.43 7.51 -9.92
C ARG A 242 7.62 7.11 -9.05
N SER A 243 8.60 8.01 -8.93
CA SER A 243 9.83 7.84 -8.15
C SER A 243 10.10 9.13 -7.39
N GLY A 244 9.93 9.08 -6.06
CA GLY A 244 9.90 10.30 -5.25
C GLY A 244 8.79 11.24 -5.71
N ASN A 245 9.05 12.55 -5.75
CA ASN A 245 8.08 13.54 -6.23
C ASN A 245 8.08 13.73 -7.77
N SER A 246 8.43 12.70 -8.55
CA SER A 246 8.53 12.84 -10.00
C SER A 246 8.02 11.60 -10.74
N THR A 247 7.49 11.82 -11.95
CA THR A 247 7.04 10.73 -12.83
C THR A 247 8.05 10.55 -13.98
N ARG A 248 8.82 9.46 -13.92
CA ARG A 248 9.84 9.12 -14.92
C ARG A 248 9.27 8.19 -15.98
N LYS A 249 9.61 8.47 -17.24
CA LYS A 249 9.39 7.54 -18.35
C LYS A 249 10.51 6.50 -18.35
N LEU A 250 10.16 5.22 -18.27
CA LEU A 250 11.13 4.13 -18.39
C LEU A 250 11.27 3.72 -19.85
N ASP A 251 12.47 3.31 -20.23
CA ASP A 251 12.67 2.62 -21.50
C ASP A 251 12.11 1.18 -21.44
N LEU A 252 12.12 0.47 -22.58
CA LEU A 252 11.59 -0.88 -22.64
C LEU A 252 12.30 -1.86 -21.70
N ARG A 253 13.63 -1.76 -21.58
CA ARG A 253 14.41 -2.67 -20.72
C ARG A 253 14.11 -2.39 -19.26
N GLU A 254 14.19 -1.12 -18.85
CA GLU A 254 13.87 -0.67 -17.50
C GLU A 254 12.43 -1.04 -17.11
N ALA A 255 11.46 -0.85 -18.02
CA ALA A 255 10.06 -1.21 -17.77
C ALA A 255 9.86 -2.72 -17.57
N MET A 256 10.54 -3.55 -18.37
CA MET A 256 10.47 -5.01 -18.24
C MET A 256 11.06 -5.49 -16.92
N ASP A 257 12.21 -4.96 -16.52
CA ASP A 257 12.87 -5.30 -15.25
C ASP A 257 12.04 -4.82 -14.05
N TYR A 258 11.48 -3.62 -14.13
CA TYR A 258 10.55 -3.10 -13.14
C TYR A 258 9.29 -3.97 -13.01
N ALA A 259 8.66 -4.33 -14.13
CA ALA A 259 7.42 -5.10 -14.16
C ALA A 259 7.58 -6.50 -13.56
N ARG A 260 8.70 -7.18 -13.85
CA ARG A 260 9.09 -8.48 -13.25
C ARG A 260 9.29 -8.44 -11.75
N THR A 261 9.50 -7.26 -11.20
CA THR A 261 9.63 -7.07 -9.78
C THR A 261 8.24 -6.74 -9.23
N ARG A 262 7.57 -5.71 -9.75
CA ARG A 262 6.33 -5.15 -9.19
C ARG A 262 5.11 -6.08 -9.17
N TRP A 263 4.95 -6.96 -10.16
CA TRP A 263 3.75 -7.81 -10.32
C TRP A 263 4.03 -9.32 -10.25
N THR A 264 5.25 -9.74 -9.93
CA THR A 264 5.65 -11.15 -9.81
C THR A 264 6.00 -11.50 -8.37
#